data_AF-A0A7G2TSW3-F1
#
_entry.id   AF-A0A7G2TSW3-F1
#
_cell.length_a   1.000
_cell.length_b   1.000
_cell.length_c   1.000
_cell.angle_alpha   90.00
_cell.angle_beta   90.00
_cell.angle_gamma   90.00
#
_symmetry.space_group_name_H-M   'P 1'
#
loop_
_entity.id
_entity.type
_entity.pdbx_description
1 polymer ?
#
loop_
_entity_poly.entity_id
_entity_poly.type
_entity_poly.pdbx_seq_one_letter_code
_entity_poly.pdbx_strand_id
1 'polypeptide(L)' 'MGQQGRGGVALLMTAVASFFGGGLCGACRLRWLEGESIHGDRVLRPDERKTELMACTAQSASGELVVDL' A
#
# COMPACT_ATOMS: atom_id res chain seq x y z
N MET A 1 -6.51 3.92 -35.65
CA MET A 1 -5.88 3.23 -34.51
C MET A 1 -6.29 3.94 -33.23
N GLY A 2 -6.97 3.20 -32.34
CA GLY A 2 -7.76 3.71 -31.22
C GLY A 2 -6.95 4.32 -30.09
N GLN A 3 -7.48 5.40 -29.56
CA GLN A 3 -7.05 6.10 -28.37
C GLN A 3 -7.31 5.24 -27.11
N GLN A 4 -6.31 5.20 -26.22
CA GLN A 4 -6.45 5.29 -24.77
C GLN A 4 -7.31 4.20 -24.07
N GLY A 5 -6.65 3.16 -23.57
CA GLY A 5 -7.21 2.22 -22.58
C GLY A 5 -6.29 2.10 -21.38
N ARG A 6 -6.24 3.14 -20.53
CA ARG A 6 -5.63 3.08 -19.19
C ARG A 6 -6.38 2.03 -18.37
N GLY A 7 -5.91 0.79 -18.40
CA GLY A 7 -6.41 -0.31 -17.57
C GLY A 7 -6.19 0.04 -16.10
N GLY A 8 -7.28 0.21 -15.36
CA GLY A 8 -7.31 0.91 -14.09
C GLY A 8 -6.50 0.26 -12.98
N VAL A 9 -5.69 1.07 -12.31
CA VAL A 9 -5.13 0.78 -10.98
C VAL A 9 -5.99 1.48 -9.93
N ALA A 10 -7.31 1.38 -10.10
CA ALA A 10 -8.26 1.86 -9.11
C ALA A 10 -8.32 0.82 -7.99
N LEU A 11 -7.64 1.11 -6.86
CA LEU A 11 -7.88 0.60 -5.51
C LEU A 11 -8.81 -0.62 -5.44
N LEU A 12 -8.40 -1.76 -6.00
CA LEU A 12 -9.15 -2.99 -5.81
C LEU A 12 -8.75 -3.46 -4.41
N MET A 13 -9.68 -3.32 -3.47
CA MET A 13 -9.59 -3.86 -2.12
C MET A 13 -9.57 -5.41 -2.19
N THR A 14 -8.54 -5.98 -2.80
CA THR A 14 -8.19 -7.38 -2.63
C THR A 14 -7.94 -7.55 -1.14
N ALA A 15 -8.67 -8.46 -0.51
CA ALA A 15 -8.67 -8.61 0.94
C ALA A 15 -7.27 -9.02 1.44
N VAL A 16 -6.50 -8.05 1.93
CA VAL A 16 -5.26 -8.31 2.66
C VAL A 16 -5.66 -8.73 4.07
N ALA A 17 -5.29 -9.95 4.45
CA ALA A 17 -5.60 -10.45 5.79
C ALA A 17 -4.96 -9.54 6.86
N SER A 18 -5.78 -8.86 7.64
CA SER A 18 -5.36 -8.09 8.81
C SER A 18 -6.35 -8.32 9.93
N PHE A 19 -5.87 -8.85 11.04
CA PHE A 19 -6.72 -9.20 12.18
C PHE A 19 -7.01 -8.01 13.09
N PHE A 20 -6.07 -7.07 13.22
CA PHE A 20 -6.12 -6.01 14.23
C PHE A 20 -6.31 -4.60 13.64
N GLY A 21 -5.84 -4.35 12.42
CA GLY A 21 -6.00 -3.05 11.76
C GLY A 21 -5.12 -1.89 12.29
N GLY A 22 -4.35 -2.08 13.36
CA GLY A 22 -3.60 -0.99 14.02
C GLY A 22 -2.11 -0.84 13.65
N GLY A 23 -1.60 -1.53 12.62
CA GLY A 23 -0.20 -1.35 12.16
C GLY A 23 0.88 -1.87 13.12
N LEU A 24 0.57 -2.90 13.92
CA LEU A 24 1.47 -3.44 14.96
C LEU A 24 1.93 -4.89 14.72
N CYS A 25 1.13 -5.71 14.04
CA CYS A 25 1.40 -7.16 13.94
C CYS A 25 2.25 -7.57 12.73
N GLY A 26 2.42 -6.70 11.73
CA GLY A 26 3.17 -7.02 10.51
C GLY A 26 2.46 -7.93 9.50
N ALA A 27 1.26 -8.44 9.80
CA ALA A 27 0.59 -9.45 8.96
C ALA A 27 0.16 -8.96 7.56
N CYS A 28 -0.04 -7.65 7.40
CA CYS A 28 -0.48 -7.03 6.13
C CYS A 28 0.62 -6.16 5.50
N ARG A 29 1.88 -6.59 5.63
CA ARG A 29 3.05 -5.93 5.02
C ARG A 29 3.03 -6.17 3.52
N LEU A 30 3.18 -5.11 2.73
CA LEU A 30 3.24 -5.16 1.28
C LEU A 30 4.40 -4.32 0.76
N ARG A 31 4.96 -4.72 -0.37
CA ARG A 31 5.85 -3.86 -1.14
C ARG A 31 5.02 -2.89 -1.98
N TRP A 32 5.39 -1.61 -1.99
CA TRP A 32 4.80 -0.64 -2.91
C TRP A 32 5.76 -0.35 -4.06
N LEU A 33 5.20 -0.03 -5.22
CA LEU A 33 5.91 0.15 -6.48
C LEU A 33 5.89 1.62 -6.92
N GLU A 34 4.76 2.30 -6.75
CA GLU A 34 4.57 3.69 -7.19
C GLU A 34 3.69 4.48 -6.20
N GLY A 35 3.86 5.80 -6.19
CA GLY A 35 3.19 6.73 -5.27
C GLY A 35 4.00 7.01 -3.99
N GLU A 36 3.46 7.89 -3.14
CA GLU A 36 4.07 8.24 -1.86
C GLU A 36 3.20 7.75 -0.70
N SER A 37 3.77 6.88 0.14
CA SER A 37 3.07 6.28 1.27
C SER A 37 3.20 7.13 2.54
N ILE A 38 2.07 7.37 3.19
CA ILE A 38 2.01 7.92 4.55
C ILE A 38 1.90 6.74 5.51
N HIS A 39 2.91 6.57 6.36
CA HIS A 39 3.01 5.47 7.31
C HIS A 39 2.23 5.74 8.60
N GLY A 40 1.23 4.91 8.88
CA GLY A 40 0.55 4.84 10.18
C GLY A 40 1.02 3.70 11.09
N ASP A 41 1.91 2.84 10.61
CA ASP A 41 2.43 1.70 11.37
C ASP A 41 3.50 2.13 12.39
N ARG A 42 3.84 1.21 13.30
CA ARG A 42 5.00 1.36 14.20
C ARG A 42 5.97 0.17 14.15
N VAL A 43 5.71 -0.77 13.23
CA VAL A 43 6.44 -2.04 13.15
C VAL A 43 7.55 -2.00 12.11
N LEU A 44 7.40 -1.19 11.04
CA LEU A 44 8.43 -1.08 10.02
C LEU A 44 9.52 -0.10 10.45
N ARG A 45 10.77 -0.53 10.29
CA ARG A 45 11.95 0.30 10.51
C ARG A 45 12.07 1.35 9.39
N PRO A 46 12.82 2.45 9.63
CA PRO A 46 12.95 3.53 8.64
C PRO A 46 13.50 3.10 7.27
N ASP A 47 14.32 2.05 7.21
CA ASP A 47 14.82 1.47 5.97
C ASP A 47 13.76 0.68 5.21
N GLU A 48 12.90 -0.06 5.93
CA GLU A 48 11.80 -0.83 5.36
C GLU A 48 10.70 0.09 4.82
N ARG A 49 10.45 1.21 5.51
CA ARG A 49 9.56 2.31 5.08
C ARG A 49 10.03 3.07 3.85
N LYS A 50 11.01 2.56 3.11
CA LYS A 50 11.40 3.11 1.80
C LYS A 50 10.77 2.33 0.65
N THR A 51 10.32 1.12 0.91
CA THR A 51 9.84 0.18 -0.12
C THR A 51 8.60 -0.60 0.29
N GLU A 52 8.26 -0.62 1.58
CA GLU A 52 7.20 -1.46 2.12
C GLU A 52 6.30 -0.70 3.10
N LEU A 53 5.01 -1.02 3.06
CA LEU A 53 3.98 -0.40 3.89
C LEU A 53 3.12 -1.45 4.58
N MET A 54 2.36 -1.01 5.59
CA MET A 54 1.34 -1.83 6.24
C MET A 54 -0.03 -1.45 5.69
N ALA A 55 -0.67 -2.35 4.93
CA ALA A 55 -1.90 -2.05 4.18
C ALA A 55 -3.05 -1.54 5.07
N CYS A 56 -3.12 -1.99 6.34
CA CYS A 56 -4.19 -1.60 7.25
C CYS A 56 -4.11 -0.16 7.79
N THR A 57 -2.95 0.48 7.67
CA THR A 57 -2.71 1.84 8.20
C THR A 57 -2.07 2.79 7.19
N ALA A 58 -1.65 2.30 6.03
CA ALA A 58 -1.03 3.11 5.00
C ALA A 58 -2.07 3.98 4.29
N GLN A 59 -1.67 5.22 3.97
CA GLN A 59 -2.44 6.14 3.14
C GLN A 59 -1.56 6.62 1.98
N SER A 60 -2.18 7.17 0.93
CA SER A 60 -1.46 7.78 -0.19
C SER A 60 -1.41 9.30 -0.02
N ALA A 61 -0.22 9.89 -0.09
CA ALA A 61 -0.07 11.34 -0.21
C ALA A 61 -0.41 11.83 -1.64
N SER A 62 -0.23 10.98 -2.65
CA SER A 62 -0.45 11.26 -4.06
C SER A 62 -1.87 10.97 -4.56
N GLY A 63 -2.76 10.44 -3.71
CA GLY A 63 -4.12 10.00 -4.05
C GLY A 63 -4.20 8.59 -4.65
N GLU A 64 -3.08 8.03 -5.10
CA GLU A 64 -2.95 6.67 -5.63
C GLU A 64 -1.67 6.02 -5.09
N LEU A 65 -1.72 4.70 -4.82
CA LEU A 65 -0.59 3.88 -4.43
C LEU A 65 -0.66 2.55 -5.19
N VAL A 66 0.46 2.15 -5.80
CA VAL A 66 0.58 0.87 -6.50
C VAL A 66 1.35 -0.09 -5.61
N VAL A 67 0.80 -1.28 -5.39
CA VAL A 67 1.38 -2.31 -4.51
C VAL A 67 1.54 -3.64 -5.25
N ASP A 68 2.53 -4.41 -4.82
CA ASP A 68 2.79 -5.77 -5.29
C ASP A 68 1.94 -6.75 -4.45
N LEU A 69 0.98 -7.43 -5.10
CA LEU A 69 -0.03 -8.31 -4.48
C LEU A 69 -0.06 -9.69 -5.15
#